data_AF-X1U1K9-F1
#
_entry.id   AF-X1U1K9-F1
#
_cell.length_a   1.000
_cell.length_b   1.000
_cell.length_c   1.000
_cell.angle_alpha   90.00
_cell.angle_beta   90.00
_cell.angle_gamma   90.00
#
_symmetry.space_group_name_H-M   'P 1'
#
loop_
_entity.id
_entity.type
_entity.pdbx_description
1 polymer ?
#
loop_
_entity_poly.entity_id
_entity_poly.type
_entity_poly.pdbx_seq_one_letter_code
_entity_poly.pdbx_strand_id
1 'polypeptide(L)'
;FMASSVKEAIGVAKSDGIEVGKTVNDIINSVTVGQKGQKASMLVDIELGRLTEVDVISGGVVKVGEKNGVPTPINKTIVNIIHGIEEVNKCS
;
A
#
# COMPACT_ATOMS: atom_id res chain seq x y z
N PHE A 1 -8.88 2.26 8.16
CA PHE A 1 -7.72 2.54 7.31
C PHE A 1 -7.47 1.43 6.28
N MET A 2 -7.10 0.21 6.71
CA MET A 2 -6.77 -0.90 5.81
C MET A 2 -7.89 -1.25 4.81
N ALA A 3 -9.14 -1.36 5.26
CA ALA A 3 -10.28 -1.61 4.37
C ALA A 3 -10.47 -0.53 3.30
N SER A 4 -10.23 0.74 3.62
CA SER A 4 -10.32 1.83 2.64
C SER A 4 -9.19 1.77 1.62
N SER A 5 -7.96 1.48 2.07
CA SER A 5 -6.81 1.28 1.17
C SER A 5 -7.04 0.13 0.18
N VAL A 6 -7.58 -0.99 0.67
CA VAL A 6 -7.93 -2.16 -0.17
C VAL A 6 -9.06 -1.83 -1.14
N LYS A 7 -10.08 -1.07 -0.70
CA LYS A 7 -11.17 -0.62 -1.59
C LYS A 7 -10.64 0.24 -2.74
N GLU A 8 -9.72 1.17 -2.49
CA GLU A 8 -9.07 1.96 -3.53
C GLU A 8 -8.32 1.06 -4.51
N ALA A 9 -7.49 0.14 -4.02
CA ALA A 9 -6.74 -0.79 -4.87
C ALA A 9 -7.65 -1.66 -5.75
N ILE A 10 -8.78 -2.15 -5.21
CA ILE A 10 -9.79 -2.88 -5.99
C ILE A 10 -10.43 -1.96 -7.04
N GLY A 11 -10.76 -0.72 -6.70
CA GLY A 11 -11.32 0.25 -7.63
C GLY A 11 -10.38 0.54 -8.80
N VAL A 12 -9.08 0.69 -8.51
CA VAL A 12 -8.03 0.86 -9.50
C VAL A 12 -7.89 -0.39 -10.38
N ALA A 13 -7.82 -1.60 -9.80
CA ALA A 13 -7.77 -2.85 -10.56
C ALA A 13 -8.94 -2.99 -11.53
N LYS A 14 -10.17 -2.68 -11.08
CA LYS A 14 -11.37 -2.69 -11.92
C LYS A 14 -11.29 -1.71 -13.09
N SER A 15 -10.72 -0.52 -12.86
CA SER A 15 -10.54 0.48 -13.93
C SER A 15 -9.56 0.02 -15.02
N ASP A 16 -8.68 -0.93 -14.71
CA ASP A 16 -7.73 -1.54 -15.65
C ASP A 16 -8.27 -2.87 -16.24
N GLY A 17 -9.57 -3.16 -16.04
CA GLY A 17 -10.23 -4.36 -16.55
C GLY A 17 -9.93 -5.63 -15.76
N ILE A 18 -9.34 -5.53 -14.56
CA ILE A 18 -8.98 -6.66 -13.71
C ILE A 18 -10.11 -6.92 -12.70
N GLU A 19 -10.71 -8.11 -12.77
CA GLU A 19 -11.65 -8.56 -11.75
C GLU A 19 -10.92 -9.13 -10.54
N VAL A 20 -11.19 -8.55 -9.37
CA VAL A 20 -10.71 -9.07 -8.09
C VAL A 20 -11.80 -9.97 -7.50
N GLY A 21 -11.66 -11.28 -7.69
CA GLY A 21 -12.60 -12.31 -7.20
C GLY A 21 -12.59 -12.54 -5.68
N LYS A 22 -12.13 -11.56 -4.89
CA LYS A 22 -12.02 -11.61 -3.43
C LYS A 22 -12.69 -10.39 -2.83
N THR A 23 -13.39 -10.56 -1.70
CA THR A 23 -13.91 -9.42 -0.96
C THR A 23 -12.80 -8.66 -0.24
N VAL A 24 -13.09 -7.44 0.18
CA VAL A 24 -12.17 -6.65 1.02
C VAL A 24 -11.80 -7.42 2.29
N ASN A 25 -12.76 -8.11 2.90
CA ASN A 25 -12.53 -8.89 4.11
C ASN A 25 -11.66 -10.12 3.84
N ASP A 26 -11.85 -10.81 2.71
CA ASP A 26 -10.99 -11.95 2.33
C ASP A 26 -9.53 -11.51 2.17
N ILE A 27 -9.31 -10.35 1.55
CA ILE A 27 -7.96 -9.79 1.38
C ILE A 27 -7.36 -9.43 2.73
N ILE A 28 -8.08 -8.68 3.57
CA ILE A 28 -7.60 -8.30 4.91
C ILE A 28 -7.29 -9.55 5.74
N ASN A 29 -8.18 -10.53 5.77
CA ASN A 29 -8.00 -11.77 6.50
C ASN A 29 -6.78 -12.55 6.00
N SER A 30 -6.55 -12.59 4.69
CA SER A 30 -5.37 -13.26 4.12
C SER A 30 -4.06 -12.61 4.58
N VAL A 31 -4.04 -11.28 4.68
CA VAL A 31 -2.87 -10.53 5.14
C VAL A 31 -2.67 -10.70 6.65
N THR A 32 -3.72 -10.57 7.45
CA THR A 32 -3.62 -10.64 8.92
C THR A 32 -3.25 -12.04 9.41
N VAL A 33 -3.81 -13.09 8.80
CA VAL A 33 -3.45 -14.48 9.13
C VAL A 33 -2.04 -14.79 8.65
N GLY A 34 -1.69 -14.39 7.42
CA GLY A 34 -0.37 -14.65 6.84
C GLY A 34 0.78 -13.96 7.59
N GLN A 35 0.53 -12.80 8.21
CA GLN A 35 1.54 -12.04 8.95
C GLN A 35 1.51 -12.28 10.47
N LYS A 36 0.71 -13.22 10.98
CA LYS A 36 0.63 -13.43 12.43
C LYS A 36 2.00 -13.81 13.00
N GLY A 37 2.52 -12.96 13.89
CA GLY A 37 3.84 -13.14 14.52
C GLY A 37 5.04 -12.71 13.68
N GLN A 38 4.81 -12.12 12.50
CA GLN A 38 5.85 -11.59 11.62
C GLN A 38 5.78 -10.07 11.57
N LYS A 39 6.94 -9.42 11.47
CA LYS A 39 7.03 -7.98 11.25
C LYS A 39 6.81 -7.69 9.75
N ALA A 40 6.06 -6.62 9.45
CA ALA A 40 5.89 -6.19 8.07
C ALA A 40 7.25 -5.84 7.44
N SER A 41 7.48 -6.22 6.17
CA SER A 41 8.72 -5.99 5.42
C SER A 41 9.17 -4.53 5.47
N MET A 42 8.26 -3.60 5.11
CA MET A 42 8.54 -2.16 5.13
C MET A 42 8.95 -1.64 6.53
N LEU A 43 8.42 -2.23 7.61
CA LEU A 43 8.84 -1.85 8.96
C LEU A 43 10.26 -2.35 9.26
N VAL A 44 10.60 -3.56 8.80
CA VAL A 44 11.98 -4.08 8.89
C VAL A 44 12.95 -3.20 8.09
N ASP A 45 12.57 -2.72 6.91
CA ASP A 45 13.40 -1.82 6.11
C ASP A 45 13.60 -0.46 6.78
N ILE A 46 12.53 0.13 7.34
CA ILE A 46 12.62 1.37 8.12
C ILE A 46 13.61 1.23 9.28
N GLU A 47 13.52 0.15 10.06
CA GLU A 47 14.41 -0.08 11.20
C GLU A 47 15.87 -0.31 10.82
N LEU A 48 16.10 -0.79 9.59
CA LEU A 48 17.44 -1.03 9.05
C LEU A 48 17.93 0.15 8.18
N GLY A 49 17.20 1.27 8.16
CA GLY A 49 17.55 2.47 7.40
C GLY A 49 17.56 2.26 5.88
N ARG A 50 16.82 1.28 5.38
CA ARG A 50 16.72 0.97 3.95
C ARG A 50 15.52 1.67 3.32
N LEU A 51 15.59 1.87 2.00
CA LEU A 51 14.42 2.24 1.21
C LEU A 51 13.38 1.12 1.26
N THR A 52 12.12 1.49 1.42
CA THR A 52 11.00 0.56 1.43
C THR A 52 10.47 0.30 0.02
N GLU A 53 9.59 -0.69 -0.10
CA GLU A 53 8.84 -0.99 -1.32
C GLU A 53 7.55 -0.15 -1.49
N VAL A 54 7.39 0.97 -0.77
CA VAL A 54 6.14 1.74 -0.75
C VAL A 54 5.72 2.25 -2.13
N ASP A 55 6.69 2.67 -2.96
CA ASP A 55 6.44 3.18 -4.31
C ASP A 55 5.95 2.09 -5.27
N VAL A 56 6.32 0.84 -5.01
CA VAL A 56 5.87 -0.30 -5.79
C VAL A 56 4.46 -0.69 -5.36
N ILE A 57 4.22 -0.82 -4.06
CA ILE A 57 2.94 -1.30 -3.52
C ILE A 57 1.87 -0.21 -3.58
N SER A 58 2.01 0.84 -2.76
CA SER A 58 1.00 1.91 -2.68
C SER A 58 1.17 2.91 -3.82
N GLY A 59 2.41 3.22 -4.20
CA GLY A 59 2.71 4.08 -5.34
C GLY A 59 2.22 3.49 -6.66
N GLY A 60 2.26 2.16 -6.83
CA GLY A 60 1.67 1.47 -7.97
C GLY A 60 0.17 1.72 -8.10
N VAL A 61 -0.57 1.62 -6.99
CA VAL A 61 -2.01 1.91 -6.94
C VAL A 61 -2.29 3.38 -7.30
N VAL A 62 -1.51 4.31 -6.73
CA VAL A 62 -1.65 5.75 -7.04
C VAL A 62 -1.39 6.02 -8.52
N LYS A 63 -0.31 5.48 -9.08
CA LYS A 63 0.06 5.69 -10.49
C LYS A 63 -1.02 5.22 -11.46
N VAL A 64 -1.57 4.03 -11.23
CA VAL A 64 -2.65 3.50 -12.09
C VAL A 64 -3.96 4.26 -11.84
N GLY A 65 -4.25 4.62 -10.59
CA GLY A 65 -5.40 5.46 -10.25
C GLY A 65 -5.38 6.81 -10.96
N GLU A 66 -4.24 7.51 -10.94
CA GLU A 66 -4.06 8.78 -11.65
C GLU A 66 -4.20 8.63 -13.17
N LYS A 67 -3.62 7.56 -13.75
CA LYS A 67 -3.77 7.24 -15.19
C LYS A 67 -5.24 7.05 -15.59
N ASN A 68 -6.03 6.39 -14.73
CA ASN A 68 -7.40 6.00 -15.04
C ASN A 68 -8.46 6.96 -14.45
N GLY A 69 -8.05 8.06 -13.80
CA GLY A 69 -8.95 9.02 -13.17
C GLY A 69 -9.67 8.50 -11.91
N VAL A 70 -9.13 7.49 -11.24
CA VAL A 70 -9.68 6.91 -10.00
C VAL A 70 -8.97 7.52 -8.78
N PRO A 71 -9.71 8.17 -7.85
CA PRO A 71 -9.10 8.74 -6.64
C PRO A 71 -8.51 7.67 -5.71
N THR A 72 -7.26 7.88 -5.27
CA THR A 72 -6.56 7.01 -4.31
C THR A 72 -5.98 7.79 -3.12
N PRO A 73 -6.77 8.60 -2.39
CA PRO A 73 -6.27 9.47 -1.34
C PRO A 73 -5.61 8.72 -0.17
N ILE A 74 -6.10 7.52 0.17
CA ILE A 74 -5.52 6.73 1.26
C ILE A 74 -4.15 6.19 0.84
N ASN A 75 -4.04 5.59 -0.35
CA ASN A 75 -2.75 5.09 -0.84
C ASN A 75 -1.73 6.23 -1.01
N LYS A 76 -2.16 7.42 -1.48
CA LYS A 76 -1.30 8.60 -1.58
C LYS A 76 -0.81 9.08 -0.21
N THR A 77 -1.67 9.03 0.80
CA THR A 77 -1.29 9.35 2.18
C THR A 77 -0.26 8.37 2.72
N ILE A 78 -0.41 7.06 2.46
CA ILE A 78 0.57 6.04 2.86
C ILE A 78 1.94 6.32 2.27
N VAL A 79 2.00 6.59 0.95
CA VAL A 79 3.25 6.91 0.25
C VAL A 79 3.95 8.10 0.91
N ASN A 80 3.23 9.21 1.09
CA ASN A 80 3.80 10.43 1.67
C ASN A 80 4.33 10.23 3.10
N ILE A 81 3.62 9.46 3.94
CA ILE A 81 4.05 9.19 5.31
C ILE A 81 5.35 8.39 5.31
N ILE A 82 5.44 7.35 4.48
CA ILE A 82 6.62 6.47 4.46
C ILE A 82 7.82 7.21 3.90
N HIS A 83 7.67 7.99 2.82
CA HIS A 83 8.75 8.83 2.32
C HIS A 83 9.25 9.83 3.38
N GLY A 84 8.34 10.43 4.16
CA GLY A 84 8.73 11.30 5.27
C GLY A 84 9.56 10.58 6.34
N ILE A 85 9.24 9.32 6.65
CA ILE A 85 10.04 8.49 7.57
C ILE A 85 11.41 8.16 6.97
N GLU A 86 11.45 7.78 5.69
CA GLU A 86 12.71 7.49 4.98
C GLU A 86 13.63 8.72 4.91
N GLU A 87 13.09 9.93 4.74
CA GLU A 87 13.85 11.18 4.76
C GLU A 87 14.46 11.47 6.13
N VAL A 88 13.68 11.28 7.20
CA VAL A 88 14.18 11.43 8.57
C VAL A 88 15.32 10.45 8.84
N ASN A 89 15.15 9.18 8.45
CA ASN A 89 16.16 8.14 8.67
C ASN A 89 17.46 8.36 7.88
N LYS A 90 17.42 9.08 6.75
CA LYS A 90 18.63 9.47 6.01
C LYS A 90 19.41 10.60 6.69
N CYS A 91 18.75 11.39 7.55
CA CYS A 91 19.35 12.54 8.22
C CYS A 91 19.90 12.23 9.62
N SER A 92 19.55 11.07 10.17
CA SER A 92 20.00 10.54 11.48
C SER A 92 21.20 9.61 11.34
#